data_AF-A0A7Y8NR97-F1
#
_entry.id   AF-A0A7Y8NR97-F1
#
_cell.length_a   1.000
_cell.length_b   1.000
_cell.length_c   1.000
_cell.angle_alpha   90.00
_cell.angle_beta   90.00
_cell.angle_gamma   90.00
#
_symmetry.space_group_name_H-M   'P 1'
#
loop_
_entity.id
_entity.type
_entity.pdbx_description
1 polymer ?
#
loop_
_entity_poly.entity_id
_entity_poly.type
_entity_poly.pdbx_seq_one_letter_code
_entity_poly.pdbx_strand_id
1 'polypeptide(L)'
;MKKIAVFPGSFDPITKGHESIILRALPLFDEIIIAVGINSDKKGYFPLEQRIKWITQVFKNEPKIKVQSYHGLTVDFCRLVKAKYILRGLRTSADFEFERSIGQINKQLYGDIDTIFLLTQPEHTSLNSSIVREIVRYNGDASQFVPDGVKLIKPE
;
A
#
# COMPACT_ATOMS: atom_id res chain seq x y z
N MET A 1 -20.20 -0.70 -14.41
CA MET A 1 -19.57 -1.61 -13.43
C MET A 1 -18.83 -0.77 -12.41
N LYS A 2 -18.75 -1.23 -11.15
CA LYS A 2 -18.02 -0.54 -10.07
C LYS A 2 -16.51 -0.55 -10.37
N LYS A 3 -15.86 0.61 -10.32
CA LYS A 3 -14.40 0.77 -10.46
C LYS A 3 -13.73 0.43 -9.13
N ILE A 4 -13.26 -0.81 -9.00
CA ILE A 4 -12.57 -1.29 -7.80
C ILE A 4 -11.06 -1.33 -8.09
N ALA A 5 -10.29 -0.61 -7.27
CA ALA A 5 -8.83 -0.66 -7.28
C ALA A 5 -8.29 -1.43 -6.08
N VAL A 6 -7.22 -2.20 -6.30
CA VAL A 6 -6.41 -2.79 -5.23
C VAL A 6 -5.14 -1.95 -5.09
N PHE A 7 -4.85 -1.48 -3.88
CA PHE A 7 -3.59 -0.84 -3.53
C PHE A 7 -2.74 -1.83 -2.70
N PRO A 8 -1.90 -2.64 -3.36
CA PRO A 8 -1.14 -3.68 -2.68
C PRO A 8 0.12 -3.11 -2.02
N GLY A 9 0.53 -3.69 -0.89
CA GLY A 9 1.77 -3.31 -0.23
C GLY A 9 2.02 -4.13 1.04
N SER A 10 3.24 -4.04 1.57
CA SER A 10 3.53 -4.59 2.90
C SER A 10 3.02 -3.67 4.01
N PHE A 11 3.01 -2.35 3.80
CA PHE A 11 2.56 -1.36 4.78
C PHE A 11 3.19 -1.57 6.17
N ASP A 12 4.52 -1.70 6.20
CA ASP A 12 5.28 -2.09 7.38
C ASP A 12 6.25 -0.98 7.85
N PRO A 13 5.76 0.17 8.37
CA PRO A 13 4.36 0.52 8.59
C PRO A 13 3.75 1.28 7.39
N ILE A 14 2.44 1.57 7.44
CA ILE A 14 1.84 2.61 6.60
C ILE A 14 2.51 3.96 6.89
N THR A 15 2.69 4.79 5.87
CA THR A 15 3.37 6.10 5.95
C THR A 15 2.50 7.19 5.32
N LYS A 16 2.82 8.46 5.57
CA LYS A 16 2.13 9.60 4.92
C LYS A 16 2.20 9.55 3.39
N GLY A 17 3.27 8.98 2.83
CA GLY A 17 3.38 8.74 1.39
C GLY A 17 2.31 7.78 0.86
N HIS A 18 2.02 6.69 1.58
CA HIS A 18 0.95 5.76 1.21
C HIS A 18 -0.42 6.42 1.32
N GLU A 19 -0.66 7.14 2.41
CA GLU A 19 -1.91 7.86 2.66
C GLU A 19 -2.20 8.89 1.56
N SER A 20 -1.20 9.69 1.18
CA SER A 20 -1.31 10.66 0.07
C SER A 20 -1.76 10.01 -1.25
N ILE A 21 -1.19 8.84 -1.60
CA ILE A 21 -1.59 8.10 -2.82
C ILE A 21 -3.03 7.62 -2.72
N ILE A 22 -3.44 7.05 -1.58
CA ILE A 22 -4.80 6.54 -1.37
C ILE A 22 -5.81 7.67 -1.46
N LEU A 23 -5.59 8.78 -0.75
CA LEU A 23 -6.48 9.94 -0.74
C LEU A 23 -6.64 10.55 -2.14
N ARG A 24 -5.55 10.66 -2.90
CA ARG A 24 -5.58 11.16 -4.28
C ARG A 24 -6.27 10.21 -5.26
N ALA A 25 -6.36 8.92 -4.93
CA ALA A 25 -7.04 7.93 -5.75
C ALA A 25 -8.54 7.82 -5.45
N LEU A 26 -9.04 8.29 -4.29
CA LEU A 26 -10.46 8.27 -3.92
C LEU A 26 -11.44 8.85 -4.97
N PRO A 27 -11.13 9.95 -5.69
CA PRO A 27 -12.02 10.44 -6.74
C PRO A 27 -12.00 9.59 -8.02
N LEU A 28 -11.02 8.71 -8.20
CA LEU A 28 -10.84 7.91 -9.43
C LEU A 28 -11.60 6.57 -9.38
N PHE A 29 -11.89 6.08 -8.18
CA PHE A 29 -12.45 4.76 -7.95
C PHE A 29 -13.70 4.81 -7.05
N ASP A 30 -14.58 3.83 -7.25
CA ASP A 30 -15.76 3.65 -6.42
C ASP A 30 -15.43 2.91 -5.11
N GLU A 31 -14.35 2.13 -5.12
CA GLU A 31 -13.81 1.40 -3.96
C GLU A 31 -12.31 1.19 -4.12
N ILE A 32 -11.57 1.37 -3.02
CA ILE A 32 -10.14 1.07 -2.93
C ILE A 32 -9.94 0.01 -1.84
N ILE A 33 -9.36 -1.12 -2.23
CA ILE A 33 -8.99 -2.20 -1.32
C ILE A 33 -7.49 -2.07 -1.05
N ILE A 34 -7.13 -1.64 0.16
CA ILE A 34 -5.76 -1.64 0.64
C ILE A 34 -5.41 -3.08 1.01
N ALA A 35 -4.55 -3.70 0.18
CA ALA A 35 -4.26 -5.13 0.25
C ALA A 35 -2.89 -5.38 0.87
N VAL A 36 -2.90 -5.85 2.13
CA VAL A 36 -1.69 -6.14 2.89
C VAL A 36 -1.17 -7.51 2.49
N GLY A 37 -0.10 -7.53 1.69
CA GLY A 37 0.55 -8.76 1.25
C GLY A 37 1.24 -9.49 2.41
N ILE A 38 1.01 -10.79 2.51
CA ILE A 38 1.67 -11.66 3.48
C ILE A 38 2.75 -12.46 2.75
N ASN A 39 4.01 -12.11 2.99
CA ASN A 39 5.14 -12.85 2.47
C ASN A 39 5.53 -13.94 3.49
N SER A 40 5.41 -15.21 3.12
CA SER A 40 5.80 -16.35 3.97
C SER A 40 7.29 -16.33 4.34
N ASP A 41 8.12 -15.75 3.48
CA ASP A 41 9.58 -15.84 3.58
C ASP A 41 10.20 -14.64 4.31
N LYS A 42 9.41 -13.60 4.58
CA LYS A 42 9.86 -12.39 5.29
C LYS A 42 8.96 -12.11 6.49
N LYS A 43 9.53 -12.27 7.69
CA LYS A 43 8.95 -11.66 8.89
C LYS A 43 8.96 -10.14 8.70
N GLY A 44 7.78 -9.55 8.57
CA GLY A 44 7.60 -8.10 8.67
C GLY A 44 8.11 -7.61 10.02
N TYR A 45 8.56 -6.36 10.08
CA TYR A 45 9.01 -5.76 11.33
C TYR A 45 7.86 -5.58 12.30
N PHE A 46 6.70 -5.14 11.80
CA PHE A 46 5.46 -5.11 12.56
C PHE A 46 4.56 -6.32 12.23
N PRO A 47 3.87 -6.88 13.24
CA PRO A 47 2.89 -7.94 13.04
C PRO A 47 1.83 -7.57 12.00
N LEU A 48 1.35 -8.54 11.23
CA LEU A 48 0.30 -8.33 10.23
C LEU A 48 -0.93 -7.66 10.82
N GLU A 49 -1.41 -8.17 11.95
CA GLU A 49 -2.58 -7.64 12.65
C GLU A 49 -2.41 -6.16 13.01
N GLN A 50 -1.21 -5.78 13.45
CA GLN A 50 -0.90 -4.40 13.79
C GLN A 50 -0.88 -3.49 12.55
N ARG A 51 -0.34 -3.98 11.43
CA ARG A 51 -0.36 -3.25 10.15
C ARG A 51 -1.78 -3.01 9.66
N ILE A 52 -2.63 -4.05 9.68
CA ILE A 52 -4.05 -3.94 9.33
C ILE A 52 -4.76 -2.95 10.26
N LYS A 53 -4.57 -3.08 11.58
CA LYS A 53 -5.17 -2.21 12.59
C LYS A 53 -4.84 -0.74 12.34
N TRP A 54 -3.59 -0.41 12.06
CA TRP A 54 -3.19 0.97 11.73
C TRP A 54 -3.91 1.47 10.48
N ILE A 55 -3.89 0.72 9.37
CA ILE A 55 -4.56 1.14 8.13
C ILE A 55 -6.06 1.35 8.37
N THR A 56 -6.72 0.40 9.06
CA THR A 56 -8.15 0.50 9.39
C THR A 56 -8.44 1.75 10.23
N GLN A 57 -7.58 2.08 11.19
CA GLN A 57 -7.75 3.28 12.01
C GLN A 57 -7.58 4.57 11.20
N VAL A 58 -6.58 4.63 10.32
CA VAL A 58 -6.32 5.80 9.45
C VAL A 58 -7.51 6.11 8.57
N PHE A 59 -8.15 5.08 7.99
CA PHE A 59 -9.24 5.26 7.04
C PHE A 59 -10.64 4.93 7.61
N LYS A 60 -10.80 4.91 8.93
CA LYS A 60 -12.05 4.48 9.60
C LYS A 60 -13.31 5.25 9.16
N ASN A 61 -13.15 6.48 8.68
CA ASN A 61 -14.24 7.38 8.28
C ASN A 61 -14.45 7.41 6.76
N GLU A 62 -13.70 6.63 5.98
CA GLU A 62 -13.79 6.63 4.51
C GLU A 62 -14.49 5.36 4.02
N PRO A 63 -15.78 5.43 3.63
CA PRO A 63 -16.58 4.26 3.28
C PRO A 63 -16.14 3.58 1.97
N LYS A 64 -15.38 4.26 1.11
CA LYS A 64 -14.83 3.66 -0.11
C LYS A 64 -13.60 2.79 0.15
N ILE A 65 -13.01 2.83 1.35
CA ILE A 65 -11.80 2.09 1.67
C ILE A 65 -12.15 0.79 2.39
N LYS A 66 -11.53 -0.31 1.93
CA LYS A 66 -11.50 -1.59 2.63
C LYS A 66 -10.06 -2.00 2.87
N VAL A 67 -9.82 -2.68 3.98
CA VAL A 67 -8.51 -3.24 4.33
C VAL A 67 -8.63 -4.74 4.34
N GLN A 68 -7.80 -5.42 3.55
CA GLN A 68 -7.76 -6.89 3.50
C GLN A 68 -6.31 -7.34 3.43
N SER A 69 -6.04 -8.54 3.91
CA SER A 69 -4.76 -9.21 3.67
C SER A 69 -4.91 -10.33 2.66
N TYR A 70 -3.83 -10.68 1.97
CA TYR A 70 -3.83 -11.78 1.02
C TYR A 70 -2.48 -12.50 1.00
N HIS A 71 -2.52 -13.72 0.50
CA HIS A 71 -1.37 -14.55 0.17
C HIS A 71 -1.35 -14.82 -1.35
N GLY A 72 -0.17 -15.11 -1.89
CA GLY A 72 -0.01 -15.42 -3.31
C GLY A 72 0.06 -14.18 -4.21
N LEU A 73 -0.32 -14.33 -5.49
CA LEU A 73 -0.18 -13.28 -6.48
C LEU A 73 -1.24 -12.19 -6.28
N THR A 74 -0.81 -10.93 -6.35
CA THR A 74 -1.69 -9.75 -6.27
C THR A 74 -2.82 -9.80 -7.29
N VAL A 75 -2.52 -10.29 -8.49
CA VAL A 75 -3.47 -10.34 -9.60
C VAL A 75 -4.57 -11.39 -9.36
N ASP A 76 -4.26 -12.49 -8.68
CA ASP A 76 -5.25 -13.48 -8.26
C ASP A 76 -6.17 -12.90 -7.18
N PHE A 77 -5.61 -12.16 -6.23
CA PHE A 77 -6.40 -11.43 -5.24
C PHE A 77 -7.33 -10.41 -5.93
N CYS A 78 -6.85 -9.65 -6.93
CA CYS A 78 -7.68 -8.74 -7.70
C CYS A 78 -8.88 -9.45 -8.33
N ARG A 79 -8.69 -10.65 -8.88
CA ARG A 79 -9.80 -11.45 -9.45
C ARG A 79 -10.81 -11.86 -8.38
N LEU A 80 -10.34 -12.30 -7.21
CA LEU A 80 -11.20 -12.70 -6.10
C LEU A 80 -12.13 -11.56 -5.65
N VAL A 81 -11.60 -10.33 -5.57
CA VAL A 81 -12.38 -9.14 -5.20
C VAL A 81 -13.03 -8.43 -6.39
N LYS A 82 -12.92 -8.99 -7.61
CA LYS A 82 -13.42 -8.42 -8.87
C LYS A 82 -12.87 -7.03 -9.19
N ALA A 83 -11.65 -6.74 -8.72
CA ALA A 83 -10.93 -5.52 -9.07
C ALA A 83 -10.37 -5.59 -10.50
N LYS A 84 -10.42 -4.45 -11.18
CA LYS A 84 -9.90 -4.27 -12.54
C LYS A 84 -8.68 -3.35 -12.57
N TYR A 85 -8.31 -2.77 -11.43
CA TYR A 85 -7.21 -1.83 -11.33
C TYR A 85 -6.26 -2.21 -10.18
N ILE A 86 -4.96 -2.18 -10.44
CA ILE A 86 -3.92 -2.18 -9.41
C ILE A 86 -3.39 -0.75 -9.32
N LEU A 87 -3.52 -0.12 -8.16
CA LEU A 87 -2.96 1.20 -7.88
C LEU A 87 -1.53 1.06 -7.36
N ARG A 88 -0.59 1.87 -7.88
CA ARG A 88 0.80 1.95 -7.38
C ARG A 88 1.24 3.39 -7.27
N GLY A 89 2.00 3.69 -6.21
CA GLY A 89 2.71 4.96 -6.04
C GLY A 89 4.12 4.86 -6.60
N LEU A 90 4.57 5.86 -7.34
CA LEU A 90 5.93 5.93 -7.87
C LEU A 90 6.68 7.11 -7.24
N ARG A 91 7.90 6.89 -6.74
CA ARG A 91 8.74 7.96 -6.17
C ARG A 91 9.90 8.31 -7.09
N THR A 92 10.43 7.30 -7.79
CA THR A 92 11.63 7.44 -8.62
C THR A 92 11.44 6.76 -9.98
N SER A 93 12.34 7.04 -10.92
CA SER A 93 12.40 6.30 -12.20
C SER A 93 12.68 4.80 -12.01
N ALA A 94 13.45 4.44 -10.98
CA ALA A 94 13.71 3.03 -10.66
C ALA A 94 12.44 2.31 -10.19
N ASP A 95 11.59 2.97 -9.40
CA ASP A 95 10.28 2.43 -9.03
C ASP A 95 9.43 2.21 -10.31
N PHE A 96 9.45 3.17 -11.24
CA PHE A 96 8.69 3.05 -12.49
C PHE A 96 9.12 1.84 -13.31
N GLU A 97 10.42 1.65 -13.56
CA GLU A 97 10.87 0.52 -14.38
C GLU A 97 10.50 -0.83 -13.77
N PHE A 98 10.68 -0.98 -12.46
CA PHE A 98 10.31 -2.21 -11.75
C PHE A 98 8.80 -2.47 -11.82
N GLU A 99 7.99 -1.47 -11.49
CA GLU A 99 6.54 -1.60 -11.44
C GLU A 99 5.90 -1.71 -12.83
N ARG A 100 6.46 -1.05 -13.84
CA ARG A 100 6.05 -1.16 -15.25
C ARG A 100 6.18 -2.61 -15.73
N SER A 101 7.32 -3.26 -15.46
CA SER A 101 7.52 -4.67 -15.81
C SER A 101 6.49 -5.57 -15.13
N ILE A 102 6.24 -5.39 -13.83
CA ILE A 102 5.22 -6.17 -13.10
C ILE A 102 3.83 -5.93 -13.69
N GLY A 103 3.47 -4.68 -13.98
CA GLY A 103 2.18 -4.33 -14.58
C GLY A 103 1.98 -4.99 -15.94
N GLN A 104 3.00 -5.01 -16.80
CA GLN A 104 2.95 -5.67 -18.11
C GLN A 104 2.77 -7.18 -17.99
N ILE A 105 3.50 -7.84 -17.08
CA ILE A 105 3.35 -9.28 -16.83
C ILE A 105 1.95 -9.59 -16.27
N ASN A 106 1.45 -8.80 -15.33
CA ASN A 106 0.09 -8.98 -14.81
C ASN A 106 -0.97 -8.84 -15.91
N LYS A 107 -0.82 -7.87 -16.82
CA LYS A 107 -1.71 -7.69 -17.98
C LYS A 107 -1.63 -8.87 -18.94
N GLN A 108 -0.44 -9.42 -19.18
CA GLN A 108 -0.27 -10.59 -20.04
C GLN A 108 -0.91 -11.84 -19.43
N LEU A 109 -0.76 -12.05 -18.13
CA LEU A 109 -1.40 -13.16 -17.41
C LEU A 109 -2.92 -12.97 -17.35
N TYR A 110 -3.39 -11.73 -17.20
CA TYR A 110 -4.79 -11.39 -16.98
C TYR A 110 -5.16 -10.07 -17.67
N GLY A 111 -5.59 -10.17 -18.94
CA GLY A 111 -5.84 -9.05 -19.85
C GLY A 111 -6.84 -7.98 -19.39
N ASP A 112 -7.60 -8.25 -18.34
CA ASP A 112 -8.62 -7.36 -17.81
C ASP A 112 -8.17 -6.47 -16.65
N ILE A 113 -6.93 -6.61 -16.18
CA ILE A 113 -6.42 -5.86 -15.02
C ILE A 113 -5.39 -4.83 -15.48
N ASP A 114 -5.66 -3.55 -15.24
CA ASP A 114 -4.76 -2.45 -15.55
C ASP A 114 -4.01 -1.98 -14.31
N THR A 115 -2.75 -1.60 -14.48
CA THR A 115 -1.96 -0.96 -13.41
C THR A 115 -1.98 0.55 -13.61
N ILE A 116 -2.43 1.27 -12.58
CA ILE A 116 -2.52 2.74 -12.54
C ILE A 116 -1.44 3.27 -11.62
N PHE A 117 -0.61 4.15 -12.17
CA PHE A 117 0.47 4.80 -11.44
C PHE A 117 0.08 6.22 -11.03
N LEU A 118 0.30 6.54 -9.76
CA LEU A 118 0.27 7.92 -9.27
C LEU A 118 1.68 8.32 -8.82
N LEU A 119 2.16 9.45 -9.33
CA LEU A 119 3.41 10.03 -8.84
C LEU A 119 3.24 10.50 -7.40
N THR A 120 4.19 10.15 -6.55
CA THR A 120 4.24 10.59 -5.15
C THR A 120 4.45 12.09 -5.10
N GLN A 121 3.81 12.76 -4.14
CA GLN A 121 4.06 14.19 -3.94
C GLN A 121 5.52 14.44 -3.54
N PRO A 122 6.16 15.54 -3.99
CA PRO A 122 7.57 15.81 -3.74
C PRO A 122 7.97 15.70 -2.25
N GLU A 123 7.08 16.14 -1.36
CA GLU A 123 7.22 16.13 0.10
C GLU A 123 7.36 14.71 0.69
N HIS A 124 6.94 13.68 -0.05
CA HIS A 124 6.92 12.29 0.41
C HIS A 124 7.83 11.38 -0.42
N THR A 125 8.56 11.92 -1.40
CA THR A 125 9.42 11.13 -2.30
C THR A 125 10.53 10.38 -1.56
N SER A 126 11.14 11.01 -0.55
CA SER A 126 12.18 10.39 0.28
C SER A 126 11.63 9.39 1.31
N LEU A 127 10.32 9.43 1.58
CA LEU A 127 9.69 8.67 2.65
C LEU A 127 9.41 7.24 2.20
N ASN A 128 9.93 6.28 2.97
CA ASN A 128 9.63 4.87 2.79
C ASN A 128 9.64 4.11 4.11
N SER A 129 8.90 3.00 4.16
CA SER A 129 8.77 2.22 5.39
C SER A 129 10.10 1.66 5.90
N SER A 130 11.09 1.41 5.04
CA SER A 130 12.40 0.94 5.48
C SER A 130 13.15 1.97 6.33
N ILE A 131 13.14 3.24 5.92
CA ILE A 131 13.73 4.34 6.69
C ILE A 131 12.95 4.53 8.00
N VAL A 132 11.61 4.49 7.96
CA VAL A 132 10.79 4.59 9.18
C VAL A 132 11.13 3.48 10.19
N ARG A 133 11.28 2.23 9.72
CA ARG A 133 11.67 1.11 10.59
C ARG A 133 13.07 1.29 11.18
N GLU A 134 14.01 1.86 10.43
CA GLU A 134 15.37 2.11 10.92
C GLU A 134 15.38 3.12 12.06
N ILE A 135 14.64 4.22 11.92
CA ILE A 135 14.48 5.22 12.97
C ILE A 135 13.89 4.58 14.24
N VAL A 136 12.80 3.81 14.11
CA VAL A 136 12.16 3.12 15.25
C VAL A 136 13.11 2.10 15.90
N ARG A 137 13.88 1.35 15.10
CA ARG A 137 14.83 0.35 15.60
C ARG A 137 15.88 0.96 16.53
N TYR A 138 16.35 2.15 16.20
CA TYR A 138 17.34 2.90 16.97
C TYR A 138 16.73 3.93 17.93
N ASN A 139 15.45 3.76 18.29
CA ASN A 139 14.72 4.57 19.27
C ASN A 139 14.59 6.06 18.88
N GLY A 140 14.71 6.40 17.60
CA GLY A 140 14.38 7.73 17.09
C GLY A 140 12.87 7.92 16.96
N ASP A 141 12.44 9.19 16.93
CA ASP A 141 11.04 9.54 16.71
C ASP A 141 10.70 9.59 15.21
N ALA A 142 9.84 8.67 14.78
CA ALA A 142 9.34 8.60 13.42
C ALA A 142 7.85 9.00 13.28
N SER A 143 7.25 9.56 14.34
CA SER A 143 5.82 9.93 14.39
C SER A 143 5.41 10.87 13.25
N GLN A 144 6.28 11.80 12.88
CA GLN A 144 6.04 12.76 11.79
C GLN A 144 5.90 12.13 10.40
N PHE A 145 6.35 10.88 10.21
CA PHE A 145 6.40 10.18 8.92
C PHE A 145 5.22 9.22 8.68
N VAL A 146 4.38 9.03 9.69
CA VAL A 146 3.20 8.15 9.62
C VAL A 146 1.91 8.96 9.76
N PRO A 147 0.77 8.44 9.26
CA PRO A 147 -0.52 9.11 9.41
C PRO A 147 -0.91 9.30 10.88
N ASP A 148 -1.78 10.27 11.12
CA ASP A 148 -2.27 10.53 12.47
C ASP A 148 -2.99 9.30 13.06
N GLY A 149 -2.77 9.07 14.35
CA GLY A 149 -3.30 7.90 15.07
C GLY A 149 -2.46 6.62 14.93
N VAL A 150 -1.44 6.60 14.07
CA VAL A 150 -0.44 5.51 14.03
C VAL A 150 0.60 5.73 15.12
N LYS A 151 0.54 4.89 16.17
CA LYS A 151 1.57 4.87 17.22
C LYS A 151 2.60 3.79 16.92
N LEU A 152 3.82 4.20 16.59
CA LEU A 152 4.95 3.30 16.36
C LEU A 152 5.54 2.89 17.70
N ILE A 153 5.41 1.60 18.02
CA ILE A 153 6.00 1.00 19.23
C ILE A 153 7.01 -0.02 18.73
N LYS A 154 8.25 0.08 19.19
CA LYS A 154 9.30 -0.89 18.85
C LYS A 154 8.83 -2.30 19.24
N PRO A 155 8.78 -3.25 18.29
CA PRO A 155 8.49 -4.64 18.61
C PRO A 155 9.59 -5.20 19.51
N GLU A 156 9.21 -6.02 20.49
CA GLU A 156 10.15 -6.77 21.34
C GLU A 156 10.96 -7.79 20.53
#